data_AF-K9SZ45-F1
#
_entry.id   AF-K9SZ45-F1
#
_cell.length_a   1.000
_cell.length_b   1.000
_cell.length_c   1.000
_cell.angle_alpha   90.00
_cell.angle_beta   90.00
_cell.angle_gamma   90.00
#
_symmetry.space_group_name_H-M   'P 1'
#
loop_
_entity.id
_entity.type
_entity.pdbx_description
1 polymer ?
#
loop_
_entity_poly.entity_id
_entity_poly.type
_entity_poly.pdbx_seq_one_letter_code
_entity_poly.pdbx_strand_id
1 'polypeptide(L)' 'MSVSLEERVAILESEILLIKKKVEISTTKPWWEKNLGKFANSSDYDKAMQLGIKYRLHS' A
#
# COMPACT_ATOMS: atom_id res chain seq x y z
N MET A 1 2.54 31.12 -15.98
CA MET A 1 3.94 30.63 -15.92
C MET A 1 3.88 29.13 -15.75
N SER A 2 4.66 28.37 -16.52
CA SER A 2 4.76 26.91 -16.36
C SER A 2 5.72 26.59 -15.22
N VAL A 3 5.30 25.71 -14.30
CA VAL A 3 6.15 25.19 -13.23
C VAL A 3 7.27 24.36 -13.85
N SER A 4 8.51 24.62 -13.44
CA SER A 4 9.69 23.87 -13.90
C SER A 4 9.66 22.41 -13.40
N LEU A 5 10.48 21.55 -14.00
CA LEU A 5 10.57 20.16 -13.54
C LEU A 5 11.15 20.09 -12.13
N GLU A 6 12.14 20.94 -11.85
CA GLU A 6 12.83 21.07 -10.58
C GLU A 6 11.87 21.47 -9.46
N GLU A 7 10.97 22.43 -9.71
CA GLU A 7 9.92 22.81 -8.75
C GLU A 7 8.94 21.67 -8.50
N ARG A 8 8.55 20.92 -9.53
CA ARG A 8 7.66 19.74 -9.38
C ARG A 8 8.32 18.64 -8.56
N VAL A 9 9.61 18.39 -8.78
CA VAL A 9 10.38 17.39 -8.04
C VAL A 9 10.52 17.82 -6.58
N ALA A 10 10.86 19.08 -6.30
CA ALA A 10 10.98 19.59 -4.94
C ALA A 10 9.67 19.49 -4.14
N ILE A 11 8.52 19.76 -4.78
CA ILE A 11 7.21 19.57 -4.16
C ILE A 11 6.99 18.08 -3.81
N LEU A 12 7.24 17.17 -4.75
CA LEU A 12 7.07 15.72 -4.52
C LEU A 12 8.00 15.19 -3.43
N GLU A 13 9.25 15.64 -3.38
CA GLU A 13 10.20 15.27 -2.32
C GLU A 13 9.71 15.72 -0.94
N SER A 14 9.14 16.93 -0.86
CA SER A 14 8.56 17.44 0.39
C SER A 14 7.34 16.62 0.85
N GLU A 15 6.47 16.23 -0.08
CA GLU A 15 5.29 15.41 0.21
C GLU A 15 5.69 13.99 0.65
N ILE A 16 6.68 13.40 -0.02
CA ILE A 16 7.24 12.09 0.36
C ILE A 16 7.83 12.14 1.76
N LEU A 17 8.57 13.19 2.13
CA LEU A 17 9.13 13.35 3.47
C LEU A 17 8.03 13.42 4.53
N LEU A 18 6.93 14.15 4.27
CA LEU A 18 5.78 14.21 5.17
C LEU A 18 5.09 12.86 5.33
N ILE A 19 4.94 12.11 4.24
CA ILE A 19 4.35 10.76 4.26
C ILE A 19 5.23 9.80 5.08
N LYS A 20 6.55 9.79 4.81
CA LYS A 20 7.51 8.93 5.54
C LYS A 20 7.45 9.19 7.04
N LYS A 21 7.46 10.47 7.45
CA LYS A 21 7.35 10.85 8.86
C LYS A 21 6.05 10.35 9.51
N LYS A 22 4.92 10.41 8.81
CA LYS A 22 3.64 9.88 9.30
C LYS A 22 3.66 8.35 9.44
N VAL A 23 4.29 7.64 8.51
CA VAL A 23 4.42 6.17 8.56
C VAL A 23 5.31 5.74 9.73
N GLU A 24 6.45 6.39 9.94
CA GLU A 24 7.37 6.12 11.04
C GLU A 24 6.71 6.31 12.41
N ILE A 25 5.91 7.37 12.58
CA ILE A 25 5.18 7.62 13.85
C ILE A 25 4.11 6.55 14.13
N SER A 26 3.58 5.89 13.09
CA SER A 26 2.44 4.97 13.20
C SER A 26 2.79 3.51 13.51
N THR A 27 4.08 3.13 13.57
CA THR A 27 4.47 1.71 13.65
C THR A 27 5.62 1.41 14.60
N THR A 28 5.32 0.76 15.74
CA THR A 28 6.32 -0.03 16.51
C THR A 28 6.61 -1.37 15.82
N LYS A 29 5.67 -1.84 14.97
CA LYS A 29 5.79 -2.98 14.08
C LYS A 29 5.09 -2.68 12.75
N PRO A 30 5.66 -3.05 11.59
CA PRO A 30 5.04 -2.85 10.29
C PRO A 30 3.65 -3.49 10.18
N TRP A 31 2.74 -2.89 9.40
CA TRP A 31 1.39 -3.43 9.20
C TRP A 31 1.39 -4.86 8.65
N TRP A 32 2.33 -5.21 7.76
CA TRP A 32 2.43 -6.56 7.23
C TRP A 32 2.76 -7.58 8.32
N GLU A 33 3.59 -7.21 9.30
CA GLU A 33 3.92 -8.07 10.44
C GLU A 33 2.70 -8.25 11.35
N LYS A 34 1.90 -7.20 11.55
CA LYS A 34 0.65 -7.26 12.32
C LYS A 34 -0.42 -8.16 11.68
N ASN A 35 -0.36 -8.40 10.37
CA ASN A 35 -1.34 -9.21 9.64
C ASN A 35 -0.79 -10.57 9.19
N LEU A 36 0.45 -10.90 9.59
CA LEU A 36 1.05 -12.19 9.29
C LEU A 36 0.21 -13.31 9.90
N GLY A 37 -0.15 -14.31 9.10
CA GLY A 37 -0.93 -15.47 9.55
C GLY A 37 -2.42 -15.21 9.84
N LYS A 38 -2.90 -13.96 9.75
CA LYS A 38 -4.31 -13.60 10.02
C LYS A 38 -5.32 -14.38 9.18
N PHE A 39 -4.90 -14.85 8.02
CA PHE A 39 -5.74 -15.57 7.07
C PHE A 39 -5.35 -17.04 6.89
N ALA A 40 -4.38 -17.56 7.66
CA ALA A 40 -3.77 -18.86 7.42
C ALA A 40 -4.77 -20.04 7.37
N ASN A 41 -5.91 -19.91 8.04
CA ASN A 41 -6.99 -20.91 8.05
C ASN A 41 -8.37 -20.28 7.74
N SER A 42 -8.40 -19.14 7.06
CA SER A 42 -9.65 -18.44 6.76
C SER A 42 -10.28 -18.98 5.47
N SER A 43 -11.41 -19.66 5.58
CA SER A 43 -12.17 -20.13 4.42
C SER A 43 -12.68 -18.97 3.54
N ASP A 44 -12.81 -17.77 4.09
CA ASP A 44 -13.19 -16.58 3.33
C ASP A 44 -12.02 -16.04 2.49
N TYR A 45 -10.77 -16.24 2.94
CA TYR A 45 -9.59 -15.95 2.13
C TYR A 45 -9.53 -16.85 0.90
N ASP A 46 -9.79 -18.16 1.07
CA ASP A 46 -9.82 -19.11 -0.04
C ASP A 46 -10.89 -18.73 -1.08
N LYS A 47 -12.10 -18.36 -0.62
CA LYS A 47 -13.18 -17.88 -1.49
C LYS A 47 -12.78 -16.61 -2.25
N ALA A 48 -12.19 -15.63 -1.57
CA ALA A 48 -11.75 -14.39 -2.18
C ALA A 48 -10.69 -14.63 -3.26
N MET A 49 -9.73 -15.54 -3.01
CA MET A 49 -8.72 -15.93 -3.98
C MET A 49 -9.32 -16.60 -5.21
N GLN A 50 -10.27 -17.52 -5.04
CA GLN A 50 -10.97 -18.15 -6.15
C GLN A 50 -11.74 -17.15 -7.01
N LEU A 51 -12.45 -16.21 -6.37
CA LEU A 51 -13.18 -15.15 -7.08
C LEU A 51 -12.23 -14.25 -7.88
N GLY A 52 -11.10 -13.85 -7.28
CA GLY A 52 -10.10 -13.03 -7.97
C GLY A 52 -9.46 -13.74 -9.17
N ILE A 53 -9.20 -15.05 -9.07
CA ILE A 53 -8.73 -15.87 -10.20
C ILE A 53 -9.78 -15.89 -11.31
N LYS A 54 -11.04 -16.17 -10.97
CA LYS A 54 -12.13 -16.19 -11.96
C LYS A 54 -12.25 -14.85 -12.68
N TYR A 55 -12.18 -13.73 -11.96
CA TYR A 55 -12.23 -12.40 -12.57
C TYR A 55 -11.10 -12.21 -13.59
N ARG A 56 -9.84 -12.46 -13.21
CA ARG A 56 -8.68 -12.27 -14.10
C ARG A 56 -8.69 -13.17 -15.34
N LEU A 57 -9.31 -14.34 -15.27
CA LEU A 57 -9.40 -15.26 -16.40
C LEU A 57 -10.56 -14.93 -17.36
N HIS A 58 -11.51 -14.10 -16.93
CA HIS A 58 -12.68 -13.70 -17.72
C HIS A 58 -12.71 -12.19 -18.01
N SER A 59 -11.59 -11.47 -17.81
CA SER A 59 -11.42 -10.04 -18.13
C SER A 59 -10.48 -9.81 -19.29
#